data_AF-A0A8J7XQL7-F1
#
_entry.id   AF-A0A8J7XQL7-F1
#
_cell.length_a   1.000
_cell.length_b   1.000
_cell.length_c   1.000
_cell.angle_alpha   90.00
_cell.angle_beta   90.00
_cell.angle_gamma   90.00
#
_symmetry.space_group_name_H-M   'P 1'
#
loop_
_entity.id
_entity.type
_entity.pdbx_description
1 polymer ?
#
loop_
_entity_poly.entity_id
_entity_poly.type
_entity_poly.pdbx_seq_one_letter_code
_entity_poly.pdbx_strand_id
1 'polypeptide(L)'
;MEFITSILQPWYDSLETPEETQRKTLETLLKGYKKTEYGHKHGADVKTMEEFREQFPVATFKDFTPYLKEAKNGNWHALLPEPPFAWGMTRGSTGTPKVVPFTKTDLEQKSVCGPRGTLNYVYKEKKFHILEGYVLNNNFPSKVGTMDVGGNQVEYGYSSGIYAKYAAEKGRLKVVPTIEQINESGTGTTKRDWEKRFDLAYNEAKNKKVTMVTGVAQGMIHFATFLKKKYNIYPKDVWEKPVLFCISMVGINTKEKPVLKAMYDFS
;
A
#
# COMPACT_ATOMS: atom_id res chain seq x y z
N MET A 1 21.12 1.49 12.11
CA MET A 1 20.78 2.88 12.52
C MET A 1 20.78 3.82 11.33
N GLU A 2 21.87 3.91 10.56
CA GLU A 2 21.97 4.78 9.37
C GLU A 2 20.82 4.61 8.37
N PHE A 3 20.42 3.37 8.05
CA PHE A 3 19.28 3.09 7.17
C PHE A 3 17.93 3.65 7.69
N ILE A 4 17.71 3.58 9.01
CA ILE A 4 16.47 4.09 9.61
C ILE A 4 16.49 5.62 9.54
N THR A 5 17.62 6.23 9.88
CA THR A 5 17.81 7.68 9.79
C THR A 5 17.64 8.17 8.35
N SER A 6 18.16 7.47 7.33
CA SER A 6 17.98 7.89 5.93
C SER A 6 16.51 7.87 5.47
N ILE A 7 15.66 7.06 6.09
CA ILE A 7 14.21 7.03 5.79
C ILE A 7 13.44 8.10 6.58
N LEU A 8 13.85 8.36 7.83
CA LEU A 8 13.14 9.24 8.77
C LEU A 8 13.57 10.70 8.66
N GLN A 9 14.85 10.99 8.43
CA GLN A 9 15.36 12.37 8.43
C GLN A 9 14.65 13.26 7.40
N PRO A 10 14.46 12.84 6.13
CA PRO A 10 13.72 13.66 5.18
C PRO A 10 12.27 13.93 5.60
N TRP A 11 11.68 13.04 6.41
CA TRP A 11 10.35 13.27 6.97
C TRP A 11 10.40 14.29 8.11
N TYR A 12 11.37 14.21 9.02
CA TYR A 12 11.51 15.20 10.09
C TYR A 12 11.81 16.60 9.54
N ASP A 13 12.77 16.72 8.62
CA ASP A 13 13.12 17.99 7.98
C ASP A 13 11.90 18.62 7.29
N SER A 14 11.05 17.78 6.67
CA SER A 14 9.82 18.25 6.02
C SER A 14 8.80 18.85 6.97
N LEU A 15 8.81 18.44 8.25
CA LEU A 15 7.92 18.95 9.29
C LEU A 15 8.41 20.27 9.87
N GLU A 16 9.72 20.54 9.82
CA GLU A 16 10.31 21.80 10.26
C GLU A 16 10.08 22.93 9.26
N THR A 17 10.01 22.60 7.97
CA THR A 17 9.81 23.57 6.87
C THR A 17 8.67 23.15 5.91
N PRO A 18 7.42 23.06 6.40
CA PRO A 18 6.32 22.44 5.66
C PRO A 18 5.95 23.18 4.38
N GLU A 19 5.95 24.52 4.38
CA GLU A 19 5.61 25.33 3.21
C GLU A 19 6.62 25.11 2.07
N GLU A 20 7.90 25.26 2.37
CA GLU A 20 9.00 25.04 1.42
C GLU A 20 9.02 23.59 0.90
N THR A 21 8.73 22.63 1.77
CA THR A 21 8.65 21.21 1.37
C THR A 21 7.47 20.93 0.44
N GLN A 22 6.29 21.52 0.70
CA GLN A 22 5.15 21.43 -0.20
C GLN A 22 5.45 22.09 -1.55
N ARG A 23 6.12 23.24 -1.56
CA ARG A 23 6.55 23.94 -2.79
C ARG A 23 7.48 23.06 -3.64
N LYS A 24 8.52 22.47 -3.04
CA LYS A 24 9.42 21.52 -3.72
C LYS A 24 8.71 20.27 -4.24
N THR A 25 7.73 19.78 -3.48
CA THR A 25 6.90 18.64 -3.89
C THR A 25 6.10 18.99 -5.14
N LEU A 26 5.45 20.15 -5.15
CA LEU A 26 4.71 20.66 -6.30
C LEU A 26 5.61 20.83 -7.53
N GLU A 27 6.78 21.45 -7.39
CA GLU A 27 7.75 21.59 -8.48
C GLU A 27 8.18 20.25 -9.07
N THR A 28 8.38 19.24 -8.22
CA THR A 28 8.76 17.89 -8.66
C THR A 28 7.63 17.23 -9.44
N LEU A 29 6.39 17.35 -8.95
CA LEU A 29 5.21 16.84 -9.65
C LEU A 29 5.04 17.54 -11.01
N LEU A 30 5.12 18.87 -11.06
CA LEU A 30 5.01 19.65 -12.30
C LEU A 30 6.09 19.27 -13.32
N LYS A 31 7.35 19.05 -12.89
CA LYS A 31 8.42 18.52 -13.77
C LYS A 31 8.06 17.17 -14.40
N GLY A 32 7.35 16.31 -13.67
CA GLY A 32 6.80 15.07 -14.21
C GLY A 32 5.67 15.34 -15.20
N TYR A 33 4.66 16.12 -14.79
CA TYR A 33 3.48 16.42 -15.60
C TYR A 33 3.79 17.19 -16.88
N LYS A 34 4.88 17.96 -16.94
CA LYS A 34 5.43 18.55 -18.18
C LYS A 34 5.74 17.55 -19.29
N LYS A 35 5.80 16.25 -19.00
CA LYS A 35 6.05 15.17 -19.97
C LYS A 35 4.76 14.48 -20.43
N THR A 36 3.60 14.96 -19.96
CA THR A 36 2.30 14.30 -20.15
C THR A 36 1.37 15.19 -20.96
N GLU A 37 0.47 14.58 -21.72
CA GLU A 37 -0.55 15.34 -22.48
C GLU A 37 -1.44 16.16 -21.54
N TYR A 38 -1.83 15.58 -20.39
CA TYR A 38 -2.58 16.29 -19.36
C TYR A 38 -1.84 17.55 -18.88
N GLY A 39 -0.56 17.44 -18.53
CA GLY A 39 0.21 18.59 -18.07
C GLY A 39 0.46 19.63 -19.16
N HIS A 40 0.61 19.24 -20.43
CA HIS A 40 0.68 20.19 -21.54
C HIS A 40 -0.64 20.97 -21.71
N LYS A 41 -1.77 20.26 -21.66
CA LYS A 41 -3.11 20.86 -21.76
C LYS A 41 -3.39 21.86 -20.63
N HIS A 42 -2.88 21.57 -19.44
CA HIS A 42 -3.03 22.39 -18.25
C HIS A 42 -1.79 23.27 -17.97
N GLY A 43 -0.94 23.54 -18.96
CA GLY A 43 0.16 24.51 -18.79
C GLY A 43 1.09 24.24 -17.60
N ALA A 44 1.63 23.02 -17.45
CA ALA A 44 2.48 22.60 -16.31
C ALA A 44 3.79 23.40 -16.09
N ASP A 45 4.04 24.50 -16.82
CA ASP A 45 5.14 25.44 -16.60
C ASP A 45 4.78 26.66 -15.74
N VAL A 46 3.70 26.56 -14.96
CA VAL A 46 3.31 27.54 -13.94
C VAL A 46 4.48 27.93 -13.03
N LYS A 47 4.56 29.22 -12.67
CA LYS A 47 5.61 29.80 -11.82
C LYS A 47 5.06 30.23 -10.46
N THR A 48 3.77 30.51 -10.37
CA THR A 48 3.11 30.97 -9.14
C THR A 48 2.05 29.98 -8.67
N MET A 49 1.66 30.09 -7.40
CA MET A 49 0.61 29.24 -6.84
C MET A 49 -0.77 29.62 -7.41
N GLU A 50 -0.96 30.89 -7.73
CA GLU A 50 -2.15 31.44 -8.36
C GLU A 50 -2.33 30.83 -9.75
N GLU A 51 -1.28 30.88 -10.59
CA GLU A 51 -1.27 30.22 -11.90
C GLU A 51 -1.53 28.72 -11.77
N PHE A 52 -0.90 28.04 -10.80
CA PHE A 52 -1.14 26.61 -10.58
C PHE A 52 -2.62 26.31 -10.30
N ARG A 53 -3.27 27.09 -9.43
CA ARG A 53 -4.70 26.89 -9.08
C ARG A 53 -5.64 27.17 -10.26
N GLU A 54 -5.31 28.15 -11.10
CA GLU A 54 -6.07 28.45 -12.31
C GLU A 54 -5.93 27.35 -13.36
N GLN A 55 -4.71 26.86 -13.57
CA GLN A 55 -4.40 25.87 -14.59
C GLN A 55 -4.80 24.45 -14.19
N PHE A 56 -4.71 24.09 -12.90
CA PHE A 56 -5.06 22.78 -12.36
C PHE A 56 -6.24 22.90 -11.37
N PRO A 57 -7.47 23.07 -11.87
CA PRO A 57 -8.64 23.15 -11.02
C PRO A 57 -8.89 21.82 -10.28
N VAL A 58 -9.66 21.91 -9.19
CA VAL A 58 -10.09 20.72 -8.43
C VAL A 58 -10.82 19.75 -9.36
N ALA A 59 -10.31 18.51 -9.43
CA ALA A 59 -10.80 17.47 -10.31
C ALA A 59 -11.27 16.24 -9.53
N THR A 60 -12.17 15.48 -10.13
CA THR A 60 -12.70 14.22 -9.62
C THR A 60 -12.12 13.04 -10.40
N PHE A 61 -12.34 11.82 -9.91
CA PHE A 61 -11.95 10.61 -10.65
C PHE A 61 -12.60 10.52 -12.05
N LYS A 62 -13.80 11.08 -12.22
CA LYS A 62 -14.50 11.08 -13.51
C LYS A 62 -13.72 11.87 -14.56
N ASP A 63 -13.07 12.95 -14.15
CA ASP A 63 -12.30 13.82 -15.04
C ASP A 63 -11.01 13.13 -15.53
N PHE A 64 -10.45 12.21 -14.73
CA PHE A 64 -9.30 11.40 -15.11
C PHE A 64 -9.64 10.13 -15.89
N THR A 65 -10.92 9.74 -15.92
CA THR A 65 -11.37 8.48 -16.56
C THR A 65 -10.99 8.40 -18.05
N PRO A 66 -11.10 9.47 -18.87
CA PRO A 66 -10.64 9.44 -20.26
C PRO A 66 -9.14 9.13 -20.37
N TYR A 67 -8.29 9.80 -19.60
CA TYR A 67 -6.83 9.56 -19.67
C TYR A 67 -6.43 8.17 -19.13
N LEU A 68 -7.14 7.65 -18.13
CA LEU A 68 -6.94 6.27 -17.67
C LEU A 68 -7.35 5.25 -18.73
N LYS A 69 -8.37 5.55 -19.55
CA LYS A 69 -8.75 4.72 -20.70
C LYS A 69 -7.67 4.76 -21.77
N GLU A 70 -7.12 5.94 -22.08
CA GLU A 70 -5.99 6.07 -23.00
C GLU A 70 -4.76 5.29 -22.52
N ALA A 71 -4.44 5.38 -21.22
CA ALA A 71 -3.37 4.58 -20.62
C ALA A 71 -3.62 3.08 -20.77
N LYS A 72 -4.87 2.62 -20.61
CA LYS A 72 -5.25 1.23 -20.85
C LYS A 72 -5.16 0.85 -22.33
N ASN A 73 -5.40 1.77 -23.26
CA ASN A 73 -5.24 1.54 -24.69
C ASN A 73 -3.78 1.60 -25.16
N GLY A 74 -2.82 1.82 -24.24
CA GLY A 74 -1.39 1.88 -24.53
C GLY A 74 -0.81 3.30 -24.56
N ASN A 75 -1.65 4.35 -24.63
CA ASN A 75 -1.19 5.74 -24.51
C ASN A 75 -1.12 6.16 -23.04
N TRP A 76 -0.11 5.66 -22.33
CA TRP A 76 0.11 6.02 -20.93
C TRP A 76 0.57 7.47 -20.73
N HIS A 77 1.24 8.05 -21.73
CA HIS A 77 1.70 9.45 -21.72
C HIS A 77 0.55 10.47 -21.64
N ALA A 78 -0.69 10.03 -21.90
CA ALA A 78 -1.90 10.81 -21.67
C ALA A 78 -1.97 11.39 -20.24
N LEU A 79 -1.50 10.63 -19.24
CA LEU A 79 -1.54 11.03 -17.82
C LEU A 79 -0.26 10.78 -17.04
N LEU A 80 0.50 9.73 -17.39
CA LEU A 80 1.62 9.27 -16.58
C LEU A 80 2.94 9.80 -17.12
N PRO A 81 3.85 10.27 -16.25
CA PRO A 81 5.15 10.80 -16.67
C PRO A 81 6.17 9.72 -17.05
N GLU A 82 5.84 8.45 -16.84
CA GLU A 82 6.64 7.27 -17.18
C GLU A 82 5.70 6.05 -17.40
N PRO A 83 6.17 4.97 -18.06
CA PRO A 83 5.34 3.80 -18.33
C PRO A 83 4.74 3.17 -17.05
N PRO A 84 3.51 2.62 -17.12
CA PRO A 84 2.96 1.80 -16.05
C PRO A 84 3.88 0.60 -15.75
N PHE A 85 4.19 0.39 -14.48
CA PHE A 85 4.96 -0.75 -13.99
C PHE A 85 4.04 -1.88 -13.48
N ALA A 86 2.90 -1.53 -12.89
CA ALA A 86 1.92 -2.49 -12.38
C ALA A 86 0.50 -1.92 -12.50
N TRP A 87 -0.50 -2.79 -12.39
CA TRP A 87 -1.91 -2.40 -12.45
C TRP A 87 -2.67 -2.89 -11.22
N GLY A 88 -3.22 -1.95 -10.46
CA GLY A 88 -3.92 -2.22 -9.21
C GLY A 88 -5.42 -2.07 -9.34
N MET A 89 -6.18 -3.07 -8.89
CA MET A 89 -7.59 -2.90 -8.62
C MET A 89 -7.80 -2.22 -7.27
N THR A 90 -8.67 -1.21 -7.26
CA THR A 90 -9.16 -0.58 -6.04
C THR A 90 -10.58 -1.08 -5.76
N ARG A 91 -10.80 -1.65 -4.58
CA ARG A 91 -12.16 -1.97 -4.09
C ARG A 91 -12.81 -0.67 -3.63
N GLY A 92 -13.28 0.14 -4.57
CA GLY A 92 -14.19 1.25 -4.25
C GLY A 92 -15.46 0.72 -3.59
N SER A 93 -16.09 1.53 -2.74
CA SER A 93 -17.28 1.17 -1.95
C SER A 93 -18.57 1.00 -2.77
N THR A 94 -18.59 1.40 -4.04
CA THR A 94 -19.74 1.25 -4.95
C THR A 94 -19.26 1.15 -6.41
N GLY A 95 -19.53 0.01 -7.07
CA GLY A 95 -19.36 -0.15 -8.52
C GLY A 95 -18.29 -1.13 -9.00
N THR A 96 -18.13 -1.22 -10.33
CA THR A 96 -17.13 -2.06 -11.01
C THR A 96 -15.72 -1.72 -10.52
N PRO A 97 -14.90 -2.72 -10.15
CA PRO A 97 -13.53 -2.48 -9.70
C PRO A 97 -12.75 -1.62 -10.69
N LYS A 98 -12.19 -0.52 -10.17
CA LYS A 98 -11.38 0.40 -10.97
C LYS A 98 -9.95 -0.12 -10.97
N VAL A 99 -9.42 -0.43 -12.15
CA VAL A 99 -8.01 -0.80 -12.33
C VAL A 99 -7.24 0.46 -12.70
N VAL A 100 -6.22 0.80 -11.91
CA VAL A 100 -5.39 1.99 -12.10
C VAL A 100 -3.93 1.60 -12.28
N PRO A 101 -3.19 2.32 -13.12
CA PRO A 101 -1.77 2.08 -13.31
C PRO A 101 -0.97 2.62 -12.11
N PHE A 102 0.13 1.93 -11.79
CA PHE A 102 1.17 2.38 -10.89
C PHE A 102 2.47 2.49 -11.65
N THR A 103 3.17 3.60 -11.49
CA THR A 103 4.51 3.76 -12.07
C THR A 103 5.56 3.22 -11.11
N LYS A 104 6.79 3.04 -11.61
CA LYS A 104 7.91 2.60 -10.78
C LYS A 104 8.22 3.63 -9.69
N THR A 105 8.22 4.92 -10.02
CA THR A 105 8.45 6.01 -9.06
C THR A 105 7.40 6.00 -7.94
N ASP A 106 6.13 5.79 -8.27
CA ASP A 106 5.05 5.70 -7.27
C ASP A 106 5.26 4.55 -6.28
N LEU A 107 5.62 3.36 -6.78
CA LEU A 107 5.89 2.20 -5.93
C LEU A 107 7.15 2.39 -5.08
N GLU A 108 8.21 3.01 -5.63
CA GLU A 108 9.41 3.37 -4.89
C GLU A 108 9.11 4.34 -3.74
N GLN A 109 8.36 5.40 -4.01
CA GLN A 109 7.94 6.36 -2.99
C GLN A 109 7.10 5.69 -1.89
N LYS A 110 6.12 4.86 -2.27
CA LYS A 110 5.30 4.11 -1.29
C LYS A 110 6.13 3.14 -0.46
N SER A 111 7.16 2.52 -1.04
CA SER A 111 8.05 1.60 -0.32
C SER A 111 8.89 2.30 0.76
N VAL A 112 9.19 3.59 0.57
CA VAL A 112 9.93 4.40 1.55
C VAL A 112 8.97 5.05 2.55
N CYS A 113 7.87 5.64 2.08
CA CYS A 113 6.92 6.36 2.91
C CYS A 113 6.07 5.45 3.80
N GLY A 114 5.66 4.29 3.28
CA GLY A 114 4.86 3.31 4.01
C GLY A 114 5.45 2.93 5.38
N PRO A 115 6.71 2.47 5.46
CA PRO A 115 7.31 2.04 6.72
C PRO A 115 7.68 3.19 7.68
N ARG A 116 7.62 4.47 7.28
CA ARG A 116 8.06 5.61 8.13
C ARG A 116 7.39 5.61 9.49
N GLY A 117 6.08 5.36 9.56
CA GLY A 117 5.36 5.32 10.83
C GLY A 117 5.91 4.25 11.77
N THR A 118 6.09 3.02 11.27
CA THR A 118 6.66 1.90 12.02
C THR A 118 8.12 2.15 12.40
N LEU A 119 8.94 2.62 11.46
CA LEU A 119 10.36 2.89 11.72
C LEU A 119 10.55 4.02 12.72
N ASN A 120 9.71 5.06 12.69
CA ASN A 120 9.72 6.13 13.69
C ASN A 120 9.35 5.60 15.08
N TYR A 121 8.33 4.74 15.18
CA TYR A 121 8.00 4.09 16.45
C TYR A 121 9.19 3.26 16.97
N VAL A 122 9.74 2.37 16.13
CA VAL A 122 10.91 1.55 16.48
C VAL A 122 12.10 2.41 16.92
N TYR A 123 12.35 3.50 16.22
CA TYR A 123 13.48 4.40 16.49
C TYR A 123 13.31 5.20 17.79
N LYS A 124 12.12 5.73 18.05
CA LYS A 124 11.81 6.52 19.24
C LYS A 124 11.74 5.65 20.49
N GLU A 125 11.08 4.50 20.41
CA GLU A 125 10.90 3.57 21.52
C GLU A 125 12.11 2.64 21.73
N LYS A 126 13.14 2.74 20.88
CA LYS A 126 14.34 1.87 20.89
C LYS A 126 14.01 0.37 20.77
N LYS A 127 12.87 0.02 20.17
CA LYS A 127 12.38 -1.36 20.01
C LYS A 127 12.91 -2.02 18.72
N PHE A 128 14.23 -2.00 18.51
CA PHE A 128 14.85 -2.49 17.26
C PHE A 128 14.64 -3.98 16.99
N HIS A 129 14.41 -4.79 18.05
CA HIS A 129 14.07 -6.21 17.94
C HIS A 129 12.83 -6.47 17.07
N ILE A 130 11.94 -5.48 16.87
CA ILE A 130 10.79 -5.59 15.98
C ILE A 130 11.24 -5.87 14.54
N LEU A 131 12.36 -5.31 14.09
CA LEU A 131 12.85 -5.47 12.71
C LEU A 131 13.53 -6.83 12.46
N GLU A 132 13.81 -7.60 13.51
CA GLU A 132 14.51 -8.88 13.41
C GLU A 132 13.54 -10.06 13.21
N GLY A 133 12.28 -9.87 13.60
CA GLY A 133 11.23 -10.87 13.55
C GLY A 133 10.55 -11.01 12.20
N TYR A 134 9.51 -11.85 12.19
CA TYR A 134 8.69 -12.11 11.02
C TYR A 134 7.55 -11.10 10.91
N VAL A 135 7.20 -10.77 9.67
CA VAL A 135 6.04 -9.94 9.34
C VAL A 135 4.91 -10.86 8.87
N LEU A 136 3.86 -11.00 9.70
CA LEU A 136 2.65 -11.73 9.31
C LEU A 136 1.89 -10.95 8.23
N ASN A 137 1.70 -11.57 7.07
CA ASN A 137 1.13 -10.96 5.88
C ASN A 137 -0.33 -11.33 5.68
N ASN A 138 -1.21 -10.38 5.97
CA ASN A 138 -2.65 -10.45 5.75
C ASN A 138 -3.09 -9.57 4.56
N ASN A 139 -2.17 -9.28 3.63
CA ASN A 139 -2.51 -8.58 2.39
C ASN A 139 -3.23 -9.48 1.39
N PHE A 140 -3.82 -8.85 0.39
CA PHE A 140 -4.55 -9.52 -0.66
C PHE A 140 -3.59 -9.97 -1.77
N PRO A 141 -4.00 -10.89 -2.67
CA PRO A 141 -3.16 -11.29 -3.80
C PRO A 141 -2.70 -10.11 -4.67
N SER A 142 -1.43 -10.11 -5.06
CA SER A 142 -0.87 -9.14 -6.00
C SER A 142 -1.22 -9.47 -7.46
N LYS A 143 -1.74 -10.68 -7.72
CA LYS A 143 -2.19 -11.15 -9.02
C LYS A 143 -3.57 -11.79 -8.87
N VAL A 144 -4.55 -11.27 -9.61
CA VAL A 144 -5.92 -11.81 -9.65
C VAL A 144 -6.38 -12.21 -11.06
N GLY A 145 -5.71 -11.71 -12.10
CA GLY A 145 -6.02 -11.99 -13.49
C GLY A 145 -5.11 -11.22 -14.44
N THR A 146 -5.40 -11.33 -15.73
CA THR A 146 -4.78 -10.53 -16.79
C THR A 146 -5.80 -9.62 -17.45
N MET A 147 -5.32 -8.54 -18.04
CA MET A 147 -6.13 -7.67 -18.89
C MET A 147 -5.33 -7.22 -20.10
N ASP A 148 -6.03 -6.86 -21.18
CA ASP A 148 -5.42 -6.23 -22.34
C ASP A 148 -5.06 -4.77 -22.03
N VAL A 149 -3.81 -4.41 -22.29
CA VAL A 149 -3.31 -3.03 -22.31
C VAL A 149 -2.55 -2.79 -23.60
N GLY A 150 -3.12 -2.00 -24.50
CA GLY A 150 -2.53 -1.71 -25.81
C GLY A 150 -2.16 -2.98 -26.60
N GLY A 151 -2.99 -4.02 -26.56
CA GLY A 151 -2.74 -5.30 -27.23
C GLY A 151 -1.83 -6.27 -26.48
N ASN A 152 -1.34 -5.91 -25.28
CA ASN A 152 -0.50 -6.76 -24.44
C ASN A 152 -1.28 -7.29 -23.25
N GLN A 153 -1.12 -8.58 -22.93
CA GLN A 153 -1.67 -9.16 -21.71
C GLN A 153 -0.81 -8.78 -20.50
N VAL A 154 -1.37 -7.98 -19.60
CA VAL A 154 -0.71 -7.55 -18.36
C VAL A 154 -1.43 -8.10 -17.13
N GLU A 155 -0.66 -8.46 -16.11
CA GLU A 155 -1.21 -8.89 -14.83
C GLU A 155 -1.75 -7.70 -14.03
N TYR A 156 -2.85 -7.93 -13.31
CA TYR A 156 -3.37 -6.97 -12.34
C TYR A 156 -3.76 -7.68 -11.03
N GLY A 157 -3.81 -6.93 -9.93
CA GLY A 157 -4.15 -7.46 -8.61
C GLY A 157 -4.51 -6.39 -7.60
N TYR A 158 -4.67 -6.77 -6.33
CA TYR A 158 -5.02 -5.82 -5.29
C TYR A 158 -3.83 -4.91 -4.97
N SER A 159 -4.09 -3.61 -4.79
CA SER A 159 -3.06 -2.62 -4.46
C SER A 159 -2.25 -3.00 -3.21
N SER A 160 -2.90 -3.53 -2.17
CA SER A 160 -2.24 -4.00 -0.95
C SER A 160 -1.25 -5.14 -1.22
N GLY A 161 -1.60 -6.08 -2.10
CA GLY A 161 -0.71 -7.15 -2.53
C GLY A 161 0.47 -6.66 -3.35
N ILE A 162 0.23 -5.73 -4.28
CA ILE A 162 1.28 -5.12 -5.11
C ILE A 162 2.27 -4.36 -4.24
N TYR A 163 1.78 -3.56 -3.28
CA TYR A 163 2.64 -2.84 -2.35
C TYR A 163 3.43 -3.80 -1.46
N ALA A 164 2.79 -4.86 -0.96
CA ALA A 164 3.46 -5.87 -0.13
C ALA A 164 4.55 -6.60 -0.90
N LYS A 165 4.31 -6.99 -2.16
CA LYS A 165 5.30 -7.59 -3.05
C LYS A 165 6.52 -6.67 -3.20
N TYR A 166 6.27 -5.44 -3.61
CA TYR A 166 7.32 -4.47 -3.87
C TYR A 166 8.12 -4.13 -2.60
N ALA A 167 7.43 -3.96 -1.46
CA ALA A 167 8.07 -3.68 -0.18
C ALA A 167 8.89 -4.87 0.35
N ALA A 168 8.44 -6.12 0.13
CA ALA A 168 9.19 -7.31 0.52
C ALA A 168 10.49 -7.44 -0.28
N GLU A 169 10.43 -7.23 -1.60
CA GLU A 169 11.58 -7.29 -2.51
C GLU A 169 12.64 -6.23 -2.16
N LYS A 170 12.21 -5.00 -1.81
CA LYS A 170 13.13 -3.89 -1.48
C LYS A 170 13.61 -3.90 -0.02
N GLY A 171 12.71 -4.24 0.91
CA GLY A 171 12.93 -4.09 2.36
C GLY A 171 13.62 -5.28 3.03
N ARG A 172 13.87 -6.38 2.31
CA ARG A 172 14.43 -7.63 2.85
C ARG A 172 13.70 -8.13 4.11
N LEU A 173 12.38 -7.89 4.15
CA LEU A 173 11.53 -8.27 5.28
C LEU A 173 11.26 -9.77 5.26
N LYS A 174 11.25 -10.40 6.45
CA LYS A 174 10.87 -11.81 6.62
C LYS A 174 9.35 -11.94 6.61
N VAL A 175 8.74 -11.80 5.44
CA VAL A 175 7.28 -11.80 5.27
C VAL A 175 6.76 -13.24 5.19
N VAL A 176 5.74 -13.55 5.98
CA VAL A 176 5.08 -14.87 5.99
C VAL A 176 3.56 -14.73 6.05
N PRO A 177 2.79 -15.39 5.17
CA PRO A 177 3.24 -16.08 3.97
C PRO A 177 3.80 -15.07 2.94
N THR A 178 4.64 -15.56 2.02
CA THR A 178 5.11 -14.72 0.91
C THR A 178 3.94 -14.32 0.00
N ILE A 179 4.11 -13.27 -0.79
CA ILE A 179 3.04 -12.85 -1.70
C ILE A 179 2.80 -13.90 -2.80
N GLU A 180 3.82 -14.65 -3.19
CA GLU A 180 3.72 -15.79 -4.11
C GLU A 180 2.83 -16.88 -3.52
N GLN A 181 3.04 -17.27 -2.26
CA GLN A 181 2.17 -18.24 -1.56
C GLN A 181 0.72 -17.72 -1.45
N ILE A 182 0.54 -16.42 -1.22
CA ILE A 182 -0.80 -15.81 -1.23
C ILE A 182 -1.43 -15.87 -2.63
N ASN A 183 -0.67 -15.64 -3.70
CA ASN A 183 -1.17 -15.75 -5.07
C ASN A 183 -1.56 -17.20 -5.42
N GLU A 184 -0.76 -18.18 -5.00
CA GLU A 184 -1.02 -19.62 -5.18
C GLU A 184 -2.26 -20.12 -4.40
N SER A 185 -2.64 -19.42 -3.33
CA SER A 185 -3.86 -19.75 -2.59
C SER A 185 -5.15 -19.60 -3.43
N GLY A 186 -5.05 -18.88 -4.56
CA GLY A 186 -6.12 -18.59 -5.50
C GLY A 186 -6.58 -17.14 -5.44
N THR A 187 -7.49 -16.76 -6.34
CA THR A 187 -7.99 -15.37 -6.49
C THR A 187 -9.43 -15.21 -5.98
N GLY A 188 -10.09 -16.32 -5.62
CA GLY A 188 -11.47 -16.34 -5.17
C GLY A 188 -11.74 -15.51 -3.92
N THR A 189 -12.92 -14.90 -3.84
CA THR A 189 -13.27 -13.99 -2.74
C THR A 189 -14.33 -14.56 -1.82
N THR A 190 -14.66 -15.85 -1.96
CA THR A 190 -15.66 -16.50 -1.11
C THR A 190 -15.13 -16.63 0.32
N LYS A 191 -16.04 -16.89 1.27
CA LYS A 191 -15.66 -17.18 2.66
C LYS A 191 -14.64 -18.32 2.74
N ARG A 192 -14.84 -19.40 1.98
CA ARG A 192 -13.94 -20.55 1.93
C ARG A 192 -12.54 -20.17 1.43
N ASP A 193 -12.46 -19.32 0.40
CA ASP A 193 -11.17 -18.85 -0.12
C ASP A 193 -10.42 -18.00 0.91
N TRP A 194 -11.14 -17.15 1.64
CA TRP A 194 -10.56 -16.37 2.74
C TRP A 194 -10.07 -17.26 3.88
N GLU A 195 -10.88 -18.22 4.30
CA GLU A 195 -10.50 -19.17 5.36
C GLU A 195 -9.28 -20.00 4.97
N LYS A 196 -9.16 -20.43 3.71
CA LYS A 196 -7.95 -21.09 3.18
C LYS A 196 -6.72 -20.20 3.30
N ARG A 197 -6.83 -18.90 2.96
CA ARG A 197 -5.72 -17.94 3.09
C ARG A 197 -5.34 -17.67 4.54
N PHE A 198 -6.32 -17.54 5.43
CA PHE A 198 -6.07 -17.37 6.85
C PHE A 198 -5.43 -18.61 7.46
N ASP A 199 -5.82 -19.80 7.00
CA ASP A 199 -5.20 -21.05 7.45
C ASP A 199 -3.75 -21.15 7.00
N LEU A 200 -3.46 -20.79 5.74
CA LEU A 200 -2.10 -20.66 5.24
C LEU A 200 -1.28 -19.69 6.10
N ALA A 201 -1.82 -18.49 6.35
CA ALA A 201 -1.12 -17.46 7.10
C ALA A 201 -0.81 -17.89 8.55
N TYR A 202 -1.78 -18.53 9.20
CA TYR A 202 -1.59 -19.08 10.54
C TYR A 202 -0.55 -20.19 10.57
N ASN A 203 -0.67 -21.18 9.67
CA ASN A 203 0.25 -22.32 9.67
C ASN A 203 1.69 -21.91 9.36
N GLU A 204 1.88 -20.93 8.48
CA GLU A 204 3.19 -20.36 8.21
C GLU A 204 3.73 -19.57 9.41
N ALA A 205 2.89 -18.87 10.17
CA ALA A 205 3.39 -17.93 11.20
C ALA A 205 3.39 -18.47 12.64
N LYS A 206 2.63 -19.52 12.96
CA LYS A 206 2.36 -19.95 14.35
C LYS A 206 3.60 -20.31 15.17
N ASN A 207 4.65 -20.83 14.53
CA ASN A 207 5.91 -21.22 15.19
C ASN A 207 7.04 -20.21 14.95
N LYS A 208 6.71 -19.00 14.45
CA LYS A 208 7.68 -17.97 14.11
C LYS A 208 7.52 -16.79 15.08
N LYS A 209 8.63 -16.14 15.41
CA LYS A 209 8.63 -14.90 16.20
C LYS A 209 8.08 -13.75 15.34
N VAL A 210 6.76 -13.62 15.28
CA VAL A 210 6.09 -12.52 14.59
C VAL A 210 6.16 -11.27 15.45
N THR A 211 6.76 -10.22 14.91
CA THR A 211 6.92 -8.92 15.56
C THR A 211 6.09 -7.84 14.88
N MET A 212 5.60 -8.11 13.67
CA MET A 212 4.81 -7.19 12.88
C MET A 212 3.68 -7.92 12.17
N VAL A 213 2.54 -7.27 11.99
CA VAL A 213 1.44 -7.74 11.14
C VAL A 213 1.13 -6.64 10.13
N THR A 214 1.05 -7.00 8.84
CA THR A 214 0.72 -6.08 7.75
C THR A 214 -0.52 -6.57 7.01
N GLY A 215 -1.37 -5.65 6.56
CA GLY A 215 -2.62 -6.02 5.91
C GLY A 215 -3.68 -4.93 5.94
N VAL A 216 -4.78 -5.17 5.24
CA VAL A 216 -5.96 -4.32 5.39
C VAL A 216 -6.60 -4.61 6.76
N ALA A 217 -7.03 -3.56 7.46
CA ALA A 217 -7.52 -3.68 8.84
C ALA A 217 -8.68 -4.71 8.96
N GLN A 218 -9.61 -4.73 8.00
CA GLN A 218 -10.70 -5.70 8.01
C GLN A 218 -10.22 -7.14 7.81
N GLY A 219 -9.17 -7.34 7.01
CA GLY A 219 -8.53 -8.64 6.82
C GLY A 219 -7.89 -9.14 8.12
N MET A 220 -7.27 -8.25 8.89
CA MET A 220 -6.75 -8.57 10.22
C MET A 220 -7.85 -8.96 11.21
N ILE A 221 -8.98 -8.23 11.22
CA ILE A 221 -10.12 -8.57 12.09
C ILE A 221 -10.73 -9.92 11.69
N HIS A 222 -10.88 -10.17 10.39
CA HIS A 222 -11.40 -11.45 9.88
C HIS A 222 -10.45 -12.61 10.19
N PHE A 223 -9.14 -12.41 10.04
CA PHE A 223 -8.12 -13.40 10.42
C PHE A 223 -8.22 -13.76 11.91
N ALA A 224 -8.26 -12.76 12.78
CA ALA A 224 -8.40 -12.99 14.23
C ALA A 224 -9.72 -13.70 14.58
N THR A 225 -10.83 -13.30 13.92
CA THR A 225 -12.12 -13.96 14.09
C THR A 225 -12.11 -15.40 13.61
N PHE A 226 -11.42 -15.69 12.50
CA PHE A 226 -11.22 -17.03 11.98
C PHE A 226 -10.44 -17.90 12.97
N LEU A 227 -9.34 -17.39 13.53
CA LEU A 227 -8.59 -18.12 14.57
C LEU A 227 -9.46 -18.43 15.78
N LYS A 228 -10.28 -17.47 16.21
CA LYS A 228 -11.19 -17.69 17.34
C LYS A 228 -12.20 -18.79 17.04
N LYS A 229 -12.77 -18.81 15.83
CA LYS A 229 -13.79 -19.81 15.43
C LYS A 229 -13.21 -21.20 15.23
N LYS A 230 -12.04 -21.31 14.59
CA LYS A 230 -11.43 -22.60 14.21
C LYS A 230 -10.57 -23.21 15.31
N TYR A 231 -9.80 -22.38 16.01
CA TYR A 231 -8.77 -22.81 16.96
C TYR A 231 -9.02 -22.35 18.39
N ASN A 232 -10.10 -21.59 18.65
CA ASN A 232 -10.43 -21.01 19.96
C ASN A 232 -9.36 -20.06 20.55
N ILE A 233 -8.50 -19.49 19.70
CA ILE A 233 -7.42 -18.56 20.07
C ILE A 233 -7.55 -17.22 19.34
N TYR A 234 -6.94 -16.19 19.89
CA TYR A 234 -6.70 -14.90 19.23
C TYR A 234 -5.22 -14.75 18.85
N PRO A 235 -4.88 -13.85 17.92
CA PRO A 235 -3.49 -13.54 17.59
C PRO A 235 -2.60 -13.21 18.81
N LYS A 236 -3.14 -12.49 19.80
CA LYS A 236 -2.40 -12.17 21.05
C LYS A 236 -2.01 -13.40 21.88
N ASP A 237 -2.69 -14.53 21.69
CA ASP A 237 -2.39 -15.79 22.39
C ASP A 237 -1.25 -16.56 21.71
N VAL A 238 -0.84 -16.13 20.50
CA VAL A 238 0.19 -16.78 19.67
C VAL A 238 1.43 -15.90 19.55
N TRP A 239 1.25 -14.59 19.37
CA TRP A 239 2.34 -13.63 19.15
C TRP A 239 2.26 -12.49 20.14
N GLU A 240 3.37 -12.26 20.84
CA GLU A 240 3.45 -11.25 21.89
C GLU A 240 3.53 -9.83 21.30
N LYS A 241 2.44 -9.07 21.45
CA LYS A 241 2.34 -7.63 21.20
C LYS A 241 2.99 -7.16 19.89
N PRO A 242 2.63 -7.72 18.72
CA PRO A 242 3.21 -7.29 17.45
C PRO A 242 2.85 -5.84 17.14
N VAL A 243 3.63 -5.17 16.29
CA VAL A 243 3.23 -3.89 15.69
C VAL A 243 2.27 -4.13 14.53
N LEU A 244 1.13 -3.44 14.51
CA LEU A 244 0.18 -3.53 13.38
C LEU A 244 0.43 -2.41 12.37
N PHE A 245 0.72 -2.80 11.13
CA PHE A 245 0.71 -1.93 9.97
C PHE A 245 -0.60 -2.10 9.21
N CYS A 246 -1.62 -1.33 9.61
CA CYS A 246 -2.98 -1.41 9.09
C CYS A 246 -3.23 -0.41 7.95
N ILE A 247 -3.85 -0.88 6.87
CA ILE A 247 -4.24 -0.02 5.73
C ILE A 247 -5.73 -0.15 5.36
N SER A 248 -6.19 0.76 4.49
CA SER A 248 -7.44 0.66 3.71
C SER A 248 -8.78 0.83 4.44
N MET A 249 -8.84 1.49 5.61
CA MET A 249 -10.11 1.89 6.24
C MET A 249 -10.03 3.29 6.87
N VAL A 250 -11.14 4.03 6.85
CA VAL A 250 -11.26 5.32 7.53
C VAL A 250 -11.43 5.07 9.03
N GLY A 251 -10.68 5.80 9.86
CA GLY A 251 -10.80 5.70 11.32
C GLY A 251 -10.18 4.42 11.90
N ILE A 252 -9.20 3.80 11.23
CA ILE A 252 -8.45 2.66 11.80
C ILE A 252 -7.91 3.00 13.20
N ASN A 253 -7.33 4.19 13.34
CA ASN A 253 -6.73 4.68 14.58
C ASN A 253 -7.76 5.11 15.64
N THR A 254 -9.06 5.12 15.32
CA THR A 254 -10.14 5.53 16.23
C THR A 254 -11.17 4.41 16.41
N LYS A 255 -11.97 4.13 15.38
CA LYS A 255 -13.08 3.15 15.40
C LYS A 255 -12.61 1.71 15.53
N GLU A 256 -11.57 1.33 14.81
CA GLU A 256 -11.09 -0.07 14.74
C GLU A 256 -10.03 -0.39 15.79
N LYS A 257 -9.43 0.65 16.40
CA LYS A 257 -8.38 0.51 17.41
C LYS A 257 -8.81 -0.38 18.58
N PRO A 258 -10.01 -0.24 19.20
CA PRO A 258 -10.41 -1.09 20.32
C PRO A 258 -10.51 -2.57 19.96
N VAL A 259 -11.12 -2.91 18.82
CA VAL A 259 -11.26 -4.32 18.39
C VAL A 259 -9.90 -4.94 18.02
N LEU A 260 -9.06 -4.20 17.31
CA LEU A 260 -7.70 -4.63 16.99
C LEU A 260 -6.87 -4.84 18.28
N LYS A 261 -7.00 -3.94 19.25
CA LYS A 261 -6.28 -4.06 20.54
C LYS A 261 -6.75 -5.27 21.33
N ALA A 262 -8.06 -5.54 21.36
CA ALA A 262 -8.62 -6.71 22.04
C ALA A 262 -8.15 -8.05 21.42
N MET A 263 -7.94 -8.09 20.10
CA MET A 263 -7.56 -9.30 19.34
C MET A 263 -6.05 -9.54 19.26
N TYR A 264 -5.24 -8.48 19.12
CA TYR A 264 -3.80 -8.57 18.88
C TYR A 264 -2.93 -8.12 20.06
N ASP A 265 -3.51 -7.41 21.03
CA ASP A 265 -2.75 -6.73 22.11
C ASP A 265 -1.51 -5.96 21.61
N PHE A 266 -1.62 -5.31 20.47
CA PHE A 266 -0.47 -4.73 19.77
C PHE A 266 0.30 -3.66 20.57
N SER A 267 1.60 -3.53 20.26
CA SER A 267 2.56 -2.61 20.90
C SER A 267 2.34 -1.13 20.59
#